data_AF-A0A847WYA3-F1
#
_entry.id   AF-A0A847WYA3-F1
#
_cell.length_a   1.000
_cell.length_b   1.000
_cell.length_c   1.000
_cell.angle_alpha   90.00
_cell.angle_beta   90.00
_cell.angle_gamma   90.00
#
_symmetry.space_group_name_H-M   'P 1'
#
loop_
_entity.id
_entity.type
_entity.pdbx_description
1 polymer ?
#
loop_
_entity_poly.entity_id
_entity_poly.type
_entity_poly.pdbx_seq_one_letter_code
_entity_poly.pdbx_strand_id
1 'polypeptide(L)' 'MRHRFPPQVIAHAVWLYFRFPLSLRLVEEMLLERGIVVSYETIRRWV' A
#
# COMPACT_ATOMS: atom_id res chain seq x y z
N MET A 1 -11.56 -6.11 15.36
CA MET A 1 -11.19 -7.16 14.39
C MET A 1 -9.96 -6.70 13.64
N ARG A 2 -8.82 -7.36 13.83
CA ARG A 2 -7.53 -6.97 13.24
C ARG A 2 -7.48 -7.54 11.83
N HIS A 3 -8.02 -6.80 10.85
CA HIS A 3 -7.80 -7.07 9.43
C HIS A 3 -6.29 -6.92 9.17
N ARG A 4 -5.56 -8.02 9.35
CA ARG A 4 -4.12 -8.06 9.16
C ARG A 4 -3.91 -8.32 7.68
N PHE A 5 -3.46 -7.29 6.96
CA PHE A 5 -2.96 -7.49 5.61
C PHE A 5 -1.75 -8.43 5.66
N PRO A 6 -1.57 -9.30 4.65
CA PRO A 6 -0.38 -10.13 4.57
C PRO A 6 0.87 -9.23 4.61
N PRO A 7 1.95 -9.64 5.30
CA PRO A 7 3.18 -8.84 5.36
C PRO A 7 3.77 -8.56 3.98
N GLN A 8 3.48 -9.44 3.00
CA GLN A 8 3.86 -9.28 1.59
C GLN A 8 3.21 -8.04 0.96
N VAL A 9 1.95 -7.74 1.29
CA VAL A 9 1.22 -6.56 0.78
C VAL A 9 1.82 -5.28 1.36
N ILE A 10 2.09 -5.29 2.67
CA ILE A 10 2.69 -4.15 3.37
C ILE A 10 4.08 -3.87 2.81
N ALA A 11 4.93 -4.89 2.69
CA ALA A 11 6.26 -4.77 2.12
C ALA A 11 6.22 -4.28 0.67
N HIS A 12 5.24 -4.72 -0.12
CA HIS A 12 5.08 -4.26 -1.50
C HIS A 12 4.67 -2.78 -1.58
N ALA A 13 3.73 -2.35 -0.73
CA ALA A 13 3.30 -0.95 -0.65
C ALA A 13 4.44 -0.02 -0.22
N VAL A 14 5.20 -0.41 0.82
CA VAL A 14 6.38 0.34 1.29
C VAL A 14 7.46 0.35 0.21
N TRP A 15 7.73 -0.79 -0.44
CA TRP A 15 8.70 -0.86 -1.53
C TRP A 15 8.31 0.04 -2.70
N LEU A 16 7.05 0.06 -3.14
CA LEU A 16 6.58 0.94 -4.21
C LEU A 16 6.77 2.42 -3.85
N TYR A 17 6.49 2.80 -2.60
CA TYR A 17 6.69 4.16 -2.10
C TYR A 17 8.16 4.58 -2.07
N PHE A 18 9.08 3.70 -1.68
CA PHE A 18 10.52 4.01 -1.64
C PHE A 18 11.22 3.89 -3.00
N ARG A 19 10.78 2.95 -3.85
CA ARG A 19 11.43 2.62 -5.12
C ARG A 19 11.18 3.66 -6.20
N PHE A 20 10.04 4.34 -6.13
CA PHE A 20 9.61 5.34 -7.09
C PHE A 20 9.20 6.62 -6.34
N PRO A 21 9.41 7.82 -6.90
CA PRO A 21 8.93 9.08 -6.32
C PRO A 21 7.40 9.22 -6.53
N LEU A 22 6.64 8.19 -6.12
CA LEU A 22 5.20 8.12 -6.31
C LEU A 22 4.49 8.72 -5.11
N SER A 23 3.47 9.53 -5.40
CA SER A 23 2.46 9.90 -4.41
C SER A 23 1.80 8.64 -3.86
N LEU A 24 1.48 8.64 -2.57
CA LEU A 24 0.74 7.55 -1.91
C LEU A 24 -0.58 7.20 -2.63
N ARG A 25 -1.23 8.16 -3.30
CA ARG A 25 -2.39 7.90 -4.17
C ARG A 25 -2.09 6.97 -5.35
N LEU A 26 -0.91 7.05 -5.94
CA LEU A 26 -0.54 6.12 -7.01
C LEU A 26 -0.27 4.73 -6.44
N VAL A 27 0.31 4.63 -5.25
CA VAL A 27 0.49 3.34 -4.55
C VAL A 27 -0.87 2.70 -4.23
N GLU A 28 -1.85 3.50 -3.80
CA GLU A 28 -3.25 3.07 -3.60
C GLU A 28 -3.87 2.52 -4.90
N GLU A 29 -3.78 3.26 -6.00
CA GLU A 29 -4.26 2.82 -7.32
C GLU A 29 -3.59 1.52 -7.79
N MET A 30 -2.27 1.39 -7.62
CA MET A 30 -1.55 0.17 -8.02
C MET A 30 -1.93 -1.06 -7.17
N LEU A 31 -2.24 -0.85 -5.89
CA LEU A 31 -2.74 -1.92 -5.04
C LEU A 31 -4.18 -2.27 -5.41
N LEU A 32 -4.99 -1.26 -5.76
CA LEU A 32 -6.36 -1.45 -6.24
C LEU A 32 -6.41 -2.27 -7.54
N GLU A 33 -5.52 -1.98 -8.50
CA GLU A 33 -5.39 -2.77 -9.75
C GLU A 33 -5.02 -4.24 -9.49
N ARG A 34 -4.36 -4.52 -8.37
CA ARG A 34 -4.05 -5.89 -7.91
C ARG A 34 -5.17 -6.54 -7.10
N GLY A 35 -6.32 -5.88 -6.99
CA GLY A 35 -7.46 -6.33 -6.18
C GLY A 35 -7.29 -6.10 -4.68
N ILE A 36 -6.29 -5.31 -4.27
CA ILE A 36 -6.00 -5.00 -2.87
C ILE A 36 -6.60 -3.63 -2.55
N VAL A 37 -7.77 -3.63 -1.92
CA VAL A 37 -8.43 -2.40 -1.48
C VAL A 37 -7.82 -1.93 -0.17
N VAL A 38 -6.95 -0.93 -0.24
CA VAL A 38 -6.31 -0.30 0.92
C VAL A 38 -6.36 1.20 0.78
N SER A 39 -6.89 1.89 1.79
CA SER A 39 -6.97 3.35 1.77
C SER A 39 -5.59 4.00 1.97
N TYR A 40 -5.41 5.19 1.41
CA TYR A 40 -4.27 6.08 1.64
C TYR A 40 -3.83 6.16 3.12
N GLU A 41 -4.77 6.28 4.05
CA GLU A 41 -4.49 6.34 5.50
C GLU A 41 -3.84 5.06 6.03
N THR A 42 -4.19 3.91 5.45
CA THR A 42 -3.60 2.61 5.79
C THR A 42 -2.15 2.53 5.30
N ILE A 43 -1.90 2.98 4.07
CA ILE A 43 -0.56 3.00 3.47
C ILE A 43 0.34 3.98 4.23
N ARG A 44 -0.19 5.16 4.60
CA ARG A 44 0.50 6.16 5.42
C ARG A 44 0.87 5.64 6.82
N ARG A 45 0.13 4.66 7.35
CA ARG A 45 0.44 4.02 8.64
C ARG A 45 1.51 2.93 8.52
N TRP A 46 1.86 2.51 7.30
CA TRP A 46 2.89 1.49 7.03
C TRP A 46 4.26 2.07 6.68
N VAL A 47 4.27 3.22 6.00
CA VAL A 47 5.45 4.08 5.83
C VAL A 47 5.85 4.64 7.19
#